data_AF-A0A353NDP2-F1
#
_entry.id   AF-A0A353NDP2-F1
#
_cell.length_a   1.000
_cell.length_b   1.000
_cell.length_c   1.000
_cell.angle_alpha   90.00
_cell.angle_beta   90.00
_cell.angle_gamma   90.00
#
_symmetry.space_group_name_H-M   'P 1'
#
loop_
_entity.id
_entity.type
_entity.pdbx_description
1 polymer ?
#
loop_
_entity_poly.entity_id
_entity_poly.type
_entity_poly.pdbx_seq_one_letter_code
_entity_poly.pdbx_strand_id
1 'polypeptide(L)'
;MKKPFISFILIVATLPFLVQCASQSDVAELRYQLRIVNKKLEDMKSSTVDPLQKRQAAATGQMDQLEKEILEFKSQLEETYHLNQRLKEENKDLQASISNVAQESAAKREDTLRRVEELQREKEAMAEKLNAQQESVKAIQEARVKDAERKAKEAALNAELAKKRTQAVSPTTPQTEDKSNATIQSEKKKAKKDAAPTPAQETTKTPPVKVDPANTQEKPAQTPQASSPPAASSEQPDDNLKKAQKLFEKNSFAEALPIFKQIADNSSSNEGVDARYMMGECLFNQKEYDKAIMQYQKIISQHSGHAKAPAAMLKQGMAFEKLADKETAKVIYKKLLKKHASAPEAAKAQENLGKL
;
A
#
# COMPACT_ATOMS: atom_id res chain seq x y z
N MET A 1 -140.40 -11.08 -1.82
CA MET A 1 -139.24 -10.61 -2.62
C MET A 1 -138.07 -10.07 -1.77
N LYS A 2 -137.75 -10.63 -0.58
CA LYS A 2 -136.70 -10.07 0.32
C LYS A 2 -135.40 -10.88 0.44
N LYS A 3 -135.29 -12.05 -0.20
CA LYS A 3 -134.09 -12.90 -0.13
C LYS A 3 -132.89 -12.45 -1.01
N PRO A 4 -133.05 -11.83 -2.20
CA PRO A 4 -131.87 -11.48 -3.01
C PRO A 4 -131.10 -10.25 -2.50
N PHE A 5 -131.79 -9.32 -1.81
CA PHE A 5 -131.19 -8.07 -1.34
C PHE A 5 -130.22 -8.27 -0.16
N ILE A 6 -130.52 -9.21 0.74
CA ILE A 6 -129.64 -9.57 1.87
C ILE A 6 -128.37 -10.26 1.37
N SER A 7 -128.48 -11.10 0.34
CA SER A 7 -127.33 -11.76 -0.27
C SER A 7 -126.39 -10.76 -0.96
N PHE A 8 -126.94 -9.71 -1.59
CA PHE A 8 -126.14 -8.68 -2.26
C PHE A 8 -125.40 -7.78 -1.26
N ILE A 9 -126.05 -7.38 -0.15
CA ILE A 9 -125.40 -6.60 0.92
C ILE A 9 -124.28 -7.41 1.59
N LEU A 10 -124.47 -8.71 1.79
CA LEU A 10 -123.44 -9.58 2.37
C LEU A 10 -122.23 -9.73 1.43
N ILE A 11 -122.45 -9.85 0.12
CA ILE A 11 -121.36 -9.92 -0.87
C ILE A 11 -120.59 -8.58 -0.91
N VAL A 12 -121.28 -7.43 -0.97
CA VAL A 12 -120.64 -6.10 -1.01
C VAL A 12 -119.88 -5.77 0.28
N ALA A 13 -120.37 -6.21 1.45
CA ALA A 13 -119.68 -6.01 2.72
C ALA A 13 -118.43 -6.90 2.89
N THR A 14 -118.39 -8.07 2.24
CA THR A 14 -117.24 -9.01 2.32
C THR A 14 -116.14 -8.74 1.28
N LEU A 15 -116.46 -8.06 0.17
CA LEU A 15 -115.51 -7.70 -0.88
C LEU A 15 -114.30 -6.85 -0.42
N PRO A 16 -114.46 -5.78 0.39
CA PRO A 16 -113.30 -5.03 0.87
C PRO A 16 -112.43 -5.83 1.86
N PHE A 17 -113.00 -6.78 2.60
CA PHE A 17 -112.27 -7.62 3.55
C PHE A 17 -111.37 -8.66 2.85
N LEU A 18 -111.79 -9.16 1.68
CA LEU A 18 -111.01 -10.11 0.88
C LEU A 18 -109.84 -9.45 0.13
N VAL A 19 -109.98 -8.19 -0.30
CA VAL A 19 -108.91 -7.42 -0.97
C VAL A 19 -107.84 -6.94 0.03
N GLN A 20 -108.24 -6.66 1.27
CA GLN A 20 -107.31 -6.25 2.34
C GLN A 20 -106.33 -7.37 2.70
N CYS A 21 -106.78 -8.64 2.71
CA CYS A 21 -105.91 -9.77 3.08
C CYS A 21 -104.88 -10.14 2.00
N ALA A 22 -105.26 -10.12 0.72
CA ALA A 22 -104.34 -10.41 -0.39
C ALA A 22 -103.28 -9.31 -0.59
N SER A 23 -103.68 -8.04 -0.47
CA SER A 23 -102.74 -6.91 -0.58
C SER A 23 -101.77 -6.83 0.61
N GLN A 24 -102.20 -7.25 1.82
CA GLN A 24 -101.35 -7.21 3.00
C GLN A 24 -100.27 -8.30 2.99
N SER A 25 -100.56 -9.49 2.43
CA SER A 25 -99.55 -10.53 2.21
C SER A 25 -98.52 -10.11 1.17
N ASP A 26 -98.95 -9.50 0.06
CA ASP A 26 -98.03 -9.04 -0.99
C ASP A 26 -97.13 -7.91 -0.51
N VAL A 27 -97.69 -6.98 0.29
CA VAL A 27 -96.90 -5.91 0.93
C VAL A 27 -95.92 -6.47 1.97
N ALA A 28 -96.28 -7.54 2.70
CA ALA A 28 -95.37 -8.20 3.63
C ALA A 28 -94.22 -8.92 2.90
N GLU A 29 -94.51 -9.59 1.79
CA GLU A 29 -93.51 -10.23 0.94
C GLU A 29 -92.58 -9.19 0.31
N LEU A 30 -93.11 -8.09 -0.23
CA LEU A 30 -92.31 -6.98 -0.76
C LEU A 30 -91.41 -6.36 0.31
N ARG A 31 -91.89 -6.18 1.55
CA ARG A 31 -91.07 -5.71 2.68
C ARG A 31 -89.97 -6.70 3.06
N TYR A 32 -90.26 -8.00 2.97
CA TYR A 32 -89.29 -9.05 3.23
C TYR A 32 -88.19 -9.09 2.15
N GLN A 33 -88.58 -9.05 0.87
CA GLN A 33 -87.65 -8.96 -0.25
C GLN A 33 -86.79 -7.70 -0.18
N LEU A 34 -87.38 -6.54 0.15
CA LEU A 34 -86.64 -5.29 0.35
C LEU A 34 -85.61 -5.42 1.48
N ARG A 35 -85.93 -6.13 2.57
CA ARG A 35 -84.99 -6.40 3.67
C ARG A 35 -83.84 -7.30 3.21
N ILE A 36 -84.12 -8.34 2.41
CA ILE A 36 -83.07 -9.21 1.86
C ILE A 36 -82.16 -8.42 0.93
N VAL A 37 -82.72 -7.60 0.03
CA VAL A 37 -81.96 -6.78 -0.90
C VAL A 37 -81.10 -5.78 -0.14
N ASN A 38 -81.65 -5.09 0.87
CA ASN A 38 -80.88 -4.19 1.72
C ASN A 38 -79.75 -4.93 2.47
N LYS A 39 -80.02 -6.12 2.98
CA LYS A 39 -78.99 -6.95 3.63
C LYS A 39 -77.90 -7.35 2.65
N LYS A 40 -78.25 -7.83 1.45
CA LYS A 40 -77.28 -8.16 0.39
C LYS A 40 -76.48 -6.94 -0.07
N LEU A 41 -77.09 -5.76 -0.09
CA LEU A 41 -76.42 -4.52 -0.46
C LEU A 41 -75.41 -4.10 0.61
N GLU A 42 -75.76 -4.24 1.89
CA GLU A 42 -74.82 -4.00 3.00
C GLU A 42 -73.70 -5.05 3.05
N ASP A 43 -74.03 -6.33 2.78
CA ASP A 43 -73.05 -7.41 2.67
C ASP A 43 -72.11 -7.17 1.48
N MET A 44 -72.62 -6.72 0.32
CA MET A 44 -71.79 -6.38 -0.85
C MET A 44 -70.89 -5.17 -0.57
N LYS A 45 -71.44 -4.14 0.09
CA LYS A 45 -70.68 -2.95 0.50
C LYS A 45 -69.52 -3.32 1.43
N SER A 46 -69.81 -4.09 2.48
CA SER A 46 -68.80 -4.50 3.46
C SER A 46 -67.81 -5.54 2.93
N SER A 47 -68.24 -6.47 2.07
CA SER A 47 -67.38 -7.53 1.54
C SER A 47 -66.57 -7.12 0.30
N THR A 48 -67.06 -6.17 -0.49
CA THR A 48 -66.48 -5.84 -1.80
C THR A 48 -66.05 -4.39 -1.89
N VAL A 49 -66.93 -3.44 -1.58
CA VAL A 49 -66.63 -2.00 -1.77
C VAL A 49 -65.61 -1.52 -0.74
N ASP A 50 -65.79 -1.82 0.54
CA ASP A 50 -64.87 -1.36 1.60
C ASP A 50 -63.45 -1.93 1.42
N PRO A 51 -63.25 -3.23 1.10
CA PRO A 51 -61.92 -3.77 0.82
C PRO A 51 -61.30 -3.21 -0.47
N LEU A 52 -62.11 -2.97 -1.51
CA LEU A 52 -61.62 -2.32 -2.74
C LEU A 52 -61.17 -0.89 -2.46
N GLN A 53 -61.94 -0.13 -1.69
CA GLN A 53 -61.59 1.25 -1.33
C GLN A 53 -60.32 1.29 -0.46
N LYS A 54 -60.15 0.35 0.48
CA LYS A 54 -58.91 0.20 1.25
C LYS A 54 -57.71 -0.16 0.38
N ARG A 55 -57.88 -1.09 -0.57
CA ARG A 55 -56.81 -1.45 -1.53
C ARG A 55 -56.46 -0.29 -2.44
N GLN A 56 -57.45 0.46 -2.91
CA GLN A 56 -57.25 1.64 -3.72
C GLN A 56 -56.47 2.71 -2.96
N ALA A 57 -56.85 2.98 -1.70
CA ALA A 57 -56.12 3.92 -0.83
C ALA A 57 -54.67 3.47 -0.55
N ALA A 58 -54.46 2.17 -0.31
CA ALA A 58 -53.13 1.60 -0.13
C ALA A 58 -52.28 1.70 -1.40
N ALA A 59 -52.86 1.43 -2.57
CA ALA A 59 -52.18 1.55 -3.86
C ALA A 59 -51.78 3.00 -4.16
N THR A 60 -52.64 3.98 -3.88
CA THR A 60 -52.27 5.40 -4.00
C THR A 60 -51.11 5.77 -3.07
N GLY A 61 -51.12 5.31 -1.81
CA GLY A 61 -50.01 5.57 -0.89
C GLY A 61 -48.69 4.93 -1.34
N GLN A 62 -48.74 3.75 -1.96
CA GLN A 62 -47.56 3.11 -2.57
C GLN A 62 -47.06 3.87 -3.79
N MET A 63 -47.95 4.42 -4.63
CA MET A 63 -47.57 5.26 -5.77
C MET A 63 -46.90 6.55 -5.30
N ASP A 64 -47.42 7.21 -4.26
CA ASP A 64 -46.81 8.41 -3.67
C ASP A 64 -45.42 8.10 -3.10
N GLN A 65 -45.24 6.93 -2.49
CA GLN A 65 -43.93 6.49 -1.99
C GLN A 65 -42.94 6.22 -3.14
N LEU A 66 -43.40 5.52 -4.19
CA LEU A 66 -42.58 5.25 -5.37
C LEU A 66 -42.15 6.54 -6.07
N GLU A 67 -43.05 7.53 -6.18
CA GLU A 67 -42.73 8.83 -6.79
C GLU A 67 -41.65 9.58 -6.00
N LYS A 68 -41.69 9.52 -4.67
CA LYS A 68 -40.62 10.08 -3.81
C LYS A 68 -39.28 9.37 -4.01
N GLU A 69 -39.28 8.05 -4.03
CA GLU A 69 -38.05 7.26 -4.24
C GLU A 69 -37.45 7.53 -5.64
N ILE A 70 -38.28 7.67 -6.68
CA ILE A 70 -37.83 8.06 -8.02
C ILE A 70 -37.19 9.45 -8.00
N LEU A 71 -37.77 10.40 -7.29
CA LEU A 71 -37.23 11.75 -7.19
C LEU A 71 -35.88 11.77 -6.46
N GLU A 72 -35.77 11.02 -5.37
CA GLU A 72 -34.51 10.87 -4.63
C GLU A 72 -33.43 10.20 -5.49
N PHE A 73 -33.76 9.11 -6.18
CA PHE A 73 -32.82 8.46 -7.10
C PHE A 73 -32.40 9.38 -8.24
N LYS A 74 -33.31 10.19 -8.79
CA LYS A 74 -32.96 11.17 -9.82
C LYS A 74 -31.96 12.20 -9.29
N SER A 75 -32.17 12.71 -8.08
CA SER A 75 -31.23 13.63 -7.43
C SER A 75 -29.85 12.99 -7.23
N GLN A 76 -29.80 11.74 -6.75
CA GLN A 76 -28.54 11.00 -6.58
C GLN A 76 -27.85 10.73 -7.92
N LEU A 77 -28.62 10.47 -8.98
CA LEU A 77 -28.09 10.26 -10.33
C LEU A 77 -27.48 11.56 -10.90
N GLU A 78 -28.13 12.70 -10.69
CA GLU A 78 -27.60 14.01 -11.08
C GLU A 78 -26.32 14.36 -10.29
N GLU A 79 -26.30 14.10 -8.99
CA GLU A 79 -25.12 14.32 -8.15
C GLU A 79 -23.94 13.43 -8.60
N THR A 80 -24.19 12.14 -8.83
CA THR A 80 -23.16 11.21 -9.32
C THR A 80 -22.68 11.57 -10.71
N TYR A 81 -23.55 12.09 -11.58
CA TYR A 81 -23.15 12.61 -12.89
C TYR A 81 -22.20 13.81 -12.75
N HIS A 82 -22.52 14.79 -11.90
CA HIS A 82 -21.66 15.94 -11.65
C HIS A 82 -20.32 15.53 -11.01
N LEU A 83 -20.33 14.57 -10.09
CA LEU A 83 -19.11 14.03 -9.49
C LEU A 83 -18.23 13.36 -10.53
N ASN A 84 -18.81 12.54 -11.42
CA ASN A 84 -18.06 11.90 -12.50
C ASN A 84 -17.47 12.92 -13.48
N GLN A 85 -18.20 14.00 -13.81
CA GLN A 85 -17.66 15.07 -14.65
C GLN A 85 -16.48 15.78 -13.96
N ARG A 86 -16.59 16.11 -12.67
CA ARG A 86 -15.49 16.70 -11.91
C ARG A 86 -14.27 15.79 -11.87
N LEU A 87 -14.46 14.50 -11.59
CA LEU A 87 -13.38 13.52 -11.60
C LEU A 87 -12.72 13.41 -12.98
N LYS A 88 -13.49 13.55 -14.06
CA LYS A 88 -12.95 13.54 -15.42
C LYS A 88 -12.09 14.77 -15.70
N GLU A 89 -12.50 15.94 -15.24
CA GLU A 89 -11.73 17.18 -15.33
C GLU A 89 -10.44 17.09 -14.51
N GLU A 90 -10.52 16.64 -13.24
CA GLU A 90 -9.34 16.44 -12.38
C GLU A 90 -8.34 15.44 -12.98
N ASN A 91 -8.82 14.34 -13.57
CA ASN A 91 -7.96 13.38 -14.25
C ASN A 91 -7.26 14.00 -15.47
N LYS A 92 -7.96 14.85 -16.23
CA LYS A 92 -7.37 15.56 -17.37
C LYS A 92 -6.29 16.55 -16.92
N ASP A 93 -6.54 17.29 -15.85
CA ASP A 93 -5.59 18.25 -15.29
C ASP A 93 -4.37 17.55 -14.67
N LEU A 94 -4.59 16.42 -14.01
CA LEU A 94 -3.53 15.57 -13.48
C LEU A 94 -2.67 15.00 -14.63
N GLN A 95 -3.30 14.52 -15.70
CA GLN A 95 -2.60 14.03 -16.89
C GLN A 95 -1.74 15.14 -17.54
N ALA A 96 -2.26 16.37 -17.63
CA ALA A 96 -1.50 17.51 -18.13
C ALA A 96 -0.30 17.85 -17.23
N SER A 97 -0.51 17.83 -15.91
CA SER A 97 0.55 18.09 -14.92
C SER A 97 1.65 17.02 -14.96
N ILE A 98 1.29 15.73 -15.08
CA ILE A 98 2.25 14.63 -15.25
C ILE A 98 3.05 14.82 -16.54
N SER A 99 2.40 15.19 -17.65
CA SER A 99 3.10 15.45 -18.93
C SER A 99 4.08 16.61 -18.79
N ASN A 100 3.68 17.71 -18.15
CA ASN A 100 4.54 18.88 -17.94
C ASN A 100 5.76 18.54 -17.08
N VAL A 101 5.56 17.83 -15.96
CA VAL A 101 6.66 17.38 -15.09
C VAL A 101 7.58 16.40 -15.83
N ALA A 102 7.01 15.50 -16.64
CA ALA A 102 7.80 14.57 -17.44
C ALA A 102 8.69 15.31 -18.45
N GLN A 103 8.14 16.30 -19.17
CA GLN A 103 8.89 17.15 -20.11
C GLN A 103 9.97 17.98 -19.40
N GLU A 104 9.64 18.61 -18.28
CA GLU A 104 10.61 19.40 -17.51
C GLU A 104 11.74 18.50 -16.97
N SER A 105 11.41 17.31 -16.47
CA SER A 105 12.41 16.34 -16.01
C SER A 105 13.29 15.84 -17.16
N ALA A 106 12.75 15.74 -18.37
CA ALA A 106 13.49 15.32 -19.56
C ALA A 106 14.45 16.43 -20.02
N ALA A 107 13.98 17.69 -20.06
CA ALA A 107 14.81 18.85 -20.36
C ALA A 107 15.96 19.00 -19.36
N LYS A 108 15.68 18.89 -18.05
CA LYS A 108 16.72 18.88 -17.01
C LYS A 108 17.71 17.73 -17.20
N ARG A 109 17.24 16.53 -17.55
CA ARG A 109 18.12 15.38 -17.83
C ARG A 109 19.02 15.67 -19.03
N GLU A 110 18.49 16.24 -20.10
CA GLU A 110 19.28 16.61 -21.28
C GLU A 110 20.35 17.66 -20.93
N ASP A 111 20.00 18.71 -20.18
CA ASP A 111 20.96 19.71 -19.73
C ASP A 111 22.04 19.12 -18.81
N THR A 112 21.67 18.20 -17.91
CA THR A 112 22.67 17.51 -17.07
C THR A 112 23.61 16.65 -17.90
N LEU A 113 23.11 15.98 -18.94
CA LEU A 113 23.94 15.19 -19.85
C LEU A 113 24.92 16.07 -20.61
N ARG A 114 24.46 17.22 -21.13
CA ARG A 114 25.34 18.21 -21.78
C ARG A 114 26.45 18.70 -20.85
N ARG A 115 26.11 19.01 -19.59
CA ARG A 115 27.10 19.44 -18.59
C ARG A 115 28.10 18.32 -18.25
N VAL A 116 27.63 17.08 -18.18
CA VAL A 116 28.51 15.91 -17.95
C VAL A 116 29.46 15.71 -19.15
N GLU A 117 28.97 15.84 -20.38
CA GLU A 117 29.80 15.76 -21.58
C GLU A 117 30.86 16.87 -21.64
N GLU A 118 30.50 18.09 -21.26
CA GLU A 118 31.44 19.21 -21.17
C GLU A 118 32.52 18.95 -20.12
N LEU A 119 32.15 18.55 -18.91
CA LEU A 119 33.10 18.17 -17.85
C LEU A 119 33.99 17.00 -18.27
N GLN A 120 33.45 16.06 -19.03
CA GLN A 120 34.22 14.92 -19.55
C GLN A 120 35.26 15.39 -20.58
N ARG A 121 34.91 16.31 -21.49
CA ARG A 121 35.87 16.93 -22.42
C ARG A 121 36.94 17.73 -21.68
N GLU A 122 36.57 18.51 -20.66
CA GLU A 122 37.54 19.23 -19.83
C GLU A 122 38.49 18.28 -19.10
N LYS A 123 37.97 17.17 -18.57
CA LYS A 123 38.77 16.13 -17.91
C LYS A 123 39.75 15.48 -18.88
N GLU A 124 39.32 15.17 -20.11
CA GLU A 124 40.19 14.60 -21.14
C GLU A 124 41.29 15.58 -21.54
N ALA A 125 40.96 16.86 -21.76
CA ALA A 125 41.95 17.90 -22.05
C ALA A 125 42.93 18.12 -20.89
N MET A 126 42.46 18.06 -19.64
CA MET A 126 43.30 18.12 -18.44
C MET A 126 44.23 16.90 -18.34
N ALA A 127 43.74 15.70 -18.64
CA ALA A 127 44.53 14.48 -18.65
C ALA A 127 45.62 14.52 -19.72
N GLU A 128 45.31 15.04 -20.91
CA GLU A 128 46.30 15.22 -21.98
C GLU A 128 47.40 16.21 -21.58
N LYS A 129 47.03 17.37 -21.01
CA LYS A 129 47.99 18.34 -20.48
C LYS A 129 48.88 17.74 -19.39
N LEU A 130 48.30 16.96 -18.48
CA LEU A 130 49.04 16.28 -17.42
C LEU A 130 50.02 15.26 -18.00
N ASN A 131 49.62 14.50 -19.02
CA ASN A 131 50.50 13.55 -19.69
C ASN A 131 51.65 14.25 -20.42
N ALA A 132 51.38 15.33 -21.15
CA ALA A 132 52.41 16.14 -21.79
C ALA A 132 53.41 16.73 -20.78
N GLN A 133 52.90 17.21 -19.62
CA GLN A 133 53.76 17.70 -18.55
C GLN A 133 54.62 16.56 -17.98
N GLN A 134 54.04 15.39 -17.74
CA GLN A 134 54.77 14.21 -17.25
C GLN A 134 55.88 13.77 -18.22
N GLU A 135 55.60 13.78 -19.53
CA GLU A 135 56.60 13.50 -20.56
C GLU A 135 57.73 14.54 -20.57
N SER A 136 57.39 15.83 -20.45
CA SER A 136 58.39 16.90 -20.39
C SER A 136 59.31 16.76 -19.17
N VAL A 137 58.76 16.42 -18.00
CA VAL A 137 59.52 16.18 -16.77
C VAL A 137 60.41 14.95 -16.93
N LYS A 138 59.88 13.86 -17.50
CA LYS A 138 60.66 12.64 -17.76
C LYS A 138 61.83 12.92 -18.71
N ALA A 139 61.61 13.66 -19.78
CA ALA A 139 62.67 14.05 -20.72
C ALA A 139 63.76 14.90 -20.04
N ILE A 140 63.37 15.83 -19.17
CA ILE A 140 64.33 16.62 -18.36
C ILE A 140 65.12 15.71 -17.42
N GLN A 141 64.47 14.77 -16.72
CA GLN A 141 65.14 13.81 -15.85
C GLN A 141 66.18 12.98 -16.62
N GLU A 142 65.80 12.44 -17.78
CA GLU A 142 66.68 11.62 -18.63
C GLU A 142 67.87 12.42 -19.17
N ALA A 143 67.65 13.68 -19.59
CA ALA A 143 68.73 14.57 -20.02
C ALA A 143 69.73 14.84 -18.87
N ARG A 144 69.24 15.10 -17.65
CA ARG A 144 70.10 15.30 -16.47
C ARG A 144 70.89 14.05 -16.11
N VAL A 145 70.30 12.85 -16.24
CA VAL A 145 71.00 11.58 -16.01
C VAL A 145 72.12 11.39 -17.03
N LYS A 146 71.83 11.60 -18.33
CA LYS A 146 72.85 11.50 -19.40
C LYS A 146 73.99 12.50 -19.21
N ASP A 147 73.69 13.73 -18.82
CA ASP A 147 74.71 14.75 -18.52
C ASP A 147 75.56 14.38 -17.29
N ALA A 148 74.92 13.85 -16.23
CA ALA A 148 75.63 13.38 -15.04
C ALA A 148 76.53 12.19 -15.37
N GLU A 149 76.08 11.23 -16.19
CA GLU A 149 76.89 10.10 -16.67
C GLU A 149 78.08 10.57 -17.50
N ARG A 150 77.88 11.53 -18.41
CA ARG A 150 78.98 12.09 -19.21
C ARG A 150 80.03 12.75 -18.33
N LYS A 151 79.61 13.59 -17.38
CA LYS A 151 80.52 14.21 -16.40
C LYS A 151 81.22 13.18 -15.52
N ALA A 152 80.52 12.13 -15.09
CA ALA A 152 81.11 11.06 -14.29
C ALA A 152 82.17 10.27 -15.07
N LYS A 153 81.93 9.98 -16.36
CA LYS A 153 82.91 9.34 -17.25
C LYS A 153 84.14 10.22 -17.47
N GLU A 154 83.95 11.50 -17.73
CA GLU A 154 85.05 12.47 -17.86
C GLU A 154 85.87 12.56 -16.56
N ALA A 155 85.21 12.64 -15.40
CA ALA A 155 85.87 12.67 -14.10
C ALA A 155 86.63 11.37 -13.79
N ALA A 156 86.05 10.21 -14.13
CA ALA A 156 86.70 8.90 -13.97
C ALA A 156 87.95 8.79 -14.85
N LEU A 157 87.87 9.18 -16.12
CA LEU A 157 89.01 9.18 -17.05
C LEU A 157 90.12 10.11 -16.54
N ASN A 158 89.78 11.30 -16.05
CA ASN A 158 90.75 12.22 -15.46
C ASN A 158 91.38 11.66 -14.17
N ALA A 159 90.60 11.00 -13.32
CA ALA A 159 91.11 10.33 -12.11
C ALA A 159 92.05 9.16 -12.45
N GLU A 160 91.75 8.41 -13.52
CA GLU A 160 92.59 7.34 -14.04
C GLU A 160 93.93 7.89 -14.57
N LEU A 161 93.89 8.97 -15.36
CA LEU A 161 95.10 9.65 -15.85
C LEU A 161 95.95 10.20 -14.70
N ALA A 162 95.32 10.77 -13.66
CA ALA A 162 96.00 11.23 -12.46
C ALA A 162 96.66 10.06 -11.71
N LYS A 163 95.98 8.92 -11.56
CA LYS A 163 96.56 7.70 -10.98
C LYS A 163 97.75 7.16 -11.78
N LYS A 164 97.67 7.18 -13.12
CA LYS A 164 98.82 6.79 -13.97
C LYS A 164 100.00 7.74 -13.81
N ARG A 165 99.76 9.05 -13.67
CA ARG A 165 100.81 10.04 -13.37
C ARG A 165 101.43 9.84 -11.99
N THR A 166 100.64 9.48 -10.97
CA THR A 166 101.18 9.21 -9.63
C THR A 166 101.88 7.85 -9.52
N GLN A 167 101.53 6.85 -10.35
CA GLN A 167 102.27 5.58 -10.43
C GLN A 167 103.61 5.68 -11.18
N ALA A 168 103.75 6.66 -12.08
CA ALA A 168 105.03 6.98 -12.74
C ALA A 168 106.02 7.75 -11.83
N VAL A 169 105.62 8.09 -10.61
CA VAL A 169 106.46 8.75 -9.60
C VAL A 169 106.32 7.98 -8.27
N SER A 170 107.25 7.07 -7.99
CA SER A 170 107.32 6.40 -6.68
C SER A 170 107.91 7.34 -5.60
N PRO A 171 107.55 7.15 -4.32
CA PRO A 171 107.39 8.25 -3.38
C PRO A 171 108.64 8.53 -2.56
N THR A 172 108.86 9.81 -2.22
CA THR A 172 109.76 10.22 -1.13
C THR A 172 108.90 10.80 0.00
N THR A 173 108.90 10.12 1.14
CA THR A 173 108.39 10.64 2.42
C THR A 173 109.57 11.24 3.20
N PRO A 174 109.37 12.32 3.98
CA PRO A 174 109.40 12.19 5.46
C PRO A 174 108.29 13.02 6.14
N GLN A 175 107.52 12.50 7.10
CA GLN A 175 107.76 12.37 8.56
C GLN A 175 108.02 13.69 9.33
N THR A 176 107.04 14.08 10.18
CA THR A 176 107.11 14.49 11.63
C THR A 176 105.67 14.82 12.08
N GLU A 177 105.02 14.09 12.98
CA GLU A 177 105.06 14.17 14.47
C GLU A 177 104.61 15.54 15.02
N ASP A 178 103.74 15.73 16.03
CA ASP A 178 103.05 14.86 17.00
C ASP A 178 102.08 15.72 17.87
N LYS A 179 101.03 15.08 18.44
CA LYS A 179 100.12 15.45 19.58
C LYS A 179 99.36 16.80 19.56
N SER A 180 98.09 16.91 19.97
CA SER A 180 97.39 16.24 21.08
C SER A 180 95.86 16.26 20.94
N ASN A 181 95.27 15.28 21.62
CA ASN A 181 93.88 14.87 21.73
C ASN A 181 92.98 15.86 22.51
N ALA A 182 91.71 16.08 22.09
CA ALA A 182 90.53 16.20 22.96
C ALA A 182 89.22 16.43 22.15
N THR A 183 88.40 15.38 22.13
CA THR A 183 86.94 15.26 22.06
C THR A 183 86.11 16.53 22.26
N ILE A 184 84.99 16.70 21.51
CA ILE A 184 83.60 16.84 22.01
C ILE A 184 82.63 17.45 20.95
N GLN A 185 81.57 16.67 20.70
CA GLN A 185 80.17 17.01 20.40
C GLN A 185 79.75 17.69 19.08
N SER A 186 78.93 16.88 18.38
CA SER A 186 77.70 17.25 17.70
C SER A 186 76.89 18.30 18.46
N GLU A 187 76.65 19.45 17.83
CA GLU A 187 75.44 20.24 18.03
C GLU A 187 75.33 21.30 16.93
N LYS A 188 74.24 21.27 16.17
CA LYS A 188 73.61 22.54 15.75
C LYS A 188 72.11 22.33 15.55
N LYS A 189 71.39 22.85 16.54
CA LYS A 189 69.94 22.92 16.62
C LYS A 189 69.52 24.38 16.41
N LYS A 190 68.48 24.56 15.58
CA LYS A 190 67.39 25.57 15.65
C LYS A 190 67.76 27.04 15.36
N ALA A 191 66.87 27.90 14.86
CA ALA A 191 65.39 27.93 14.75
C ALA A 191 65.01 28.88 13.56
N LYS A 192 63.78 29.12 13.10
CA LYS A 192 62.40 28.86 13.50
C LYS A 192 61.50 29.29 12.32
N LYS A 193 60.40 28.61 12.03
CA LYS A 193 59.09 29.27 11.84
C LYS A 193 57.94 28.27 11.93
N ASP A 194 57.01 28.64 12.80
CA ASP A 194 55.68 28.11 13.10
C ASP A 194 54.76 28.20 11.85
N ALA A 195 53.60 27.55 11.68
CA ALA A 195 52.78 26.60 12.43
C ALA A 195 51.65 26.11 11.49
N ALA A 196 51.13 24.89 11.70
CA ALA A 196 49.68 24.58 11.73
C ALA A 196 49.46 23.08 12.08
N PRO A 197 48.35 22.71 12.75
CA PRO A 197 48.29 21.54 13.63
C PRO A 197 47.62 20.29 13.02
N THR A 198 48.01 19.14 13.57
CA THR A 198 47.37 17.80 13.57
C THR A 198 46.00 17.89 14.32
N PRO A 199 45.02 16.94 14.27
CA PRO A 199 45.28 15.51 14.15
C PRO A 199 44.26 14.57 13.48
N ALA A 200 44.78 13.44 12.99
CA ALA A 200 44.03 12.20 12.83
C ALA A 200 44.51 11.19 13.88
N GLN A 201 43.51 10.70 14.63
CA GLN A 201 43.34 9.34 15.15
C GLN A 201 44.38 8.76 16.13
N GLU A 202 43.90 8.50 17.34
CA GLU A 202 44.27 7.30 18.07
C GLU A 202 43.03 6.57 18.62
N THR A 203 43.08 5.26 18.41
CA THR A 203 42.29 4.18 18.99
C THR A 203 42.24 4.21 20.51
N THR A 204 41.09 3.85 21.09
CA THR A 204 41.06 3.14 22.39
C THR A 204 39.87 2.18 22.49
N LYS A 205 40.19 1.02 23.07
CA LYS A 205 39.35 -0.15 23.33
C LYS A 205 38.37 0.10 24.50
N THR A 206 37.20 -0.55 24.40
CA THR A 206 36.29 -1.19 25.39
C THR A 206 36.69 -1.23 26.88
N PRO A 207 35.78 -1.40 27.89
CA PRO A 207 34.60 -2.29 27.91
C PRO A 207 33.41 -1.77 28.81
N PRO A 208 32.56 -2.58 29.49
CA PRO A 208 31.11 -2.63 29.25
C PRO A 208 30.23 -2.23 30.46
N VAL A 209 28.94 -1.93 30.25
CA VAL A 209 27.96 -1.83 31.34
C VAL A 209 26.79 -2.79 31.10
N LYS A 210 26.92 -3.93 31.76
CA LYS A 210 25.95 -4.63 32.62
C LYS A 210 24.45 -4.39 32.34
N VAL A 211 23.87 -5.39 31.70
CA VAL A 211 22.49 -5.85 31.89
C VAL A 211 22.44 -6.69 33.16
N ASP A 212 21.42 -6.46 34.00
CA ASP A 212 20.87 -7.48 34.89
C ASP A 212 19.32 -7.52 34.73
N PRO A 213 18.71 -8.72 34.77
CA PRO A 213 17.28 -8.97 34.52
C PRO A 213 16.49 -9.28 35.81
N ALA A 214 15.16 -9.10 35.78
CA ALA A 214 14.12 -9.83 36.56
C ALA A 214 12.81 -9.02 36.43
N ASN A 215 11.80 -9.46 35.67
CA ASN A 215 10.77 -10.46 36.00
C ASN A 215 10.22 -10.37 37.44
N THR A 216 8.97 -9.89 37.55
CA THR A 216 8.04 -10.30 38.61
C THR A 216 6.66 -10.51 37.98
N GLN A 217 6.29 -11.79 37.90
CA GLN A 217 4.91 -12.27 37.84
C GLN A 217 4.09 -11.71 39.01
N GLU A 218 2.86 -11.27 38.74
CA GLU A 218 1.79 -11.44 39.72
C GLU A 218 0.44 -11.65 39.03
N LYS A 219 -0.02 -12.91 39.10
CA LYS A 219 -1.43 -13.35 39.11
C LYS A 219 -1.62 -13.92 40.51
N PRO A 220 -2.62 -13.50 41.30
CA PRO A 220 -3.91 -14.23 41.42
C PRO A 220 -5.08 -13.26 41.73
N ALA A 221 -6.39 -13.53 41.72
CA ALA A 221 -7.26 -14.70 41.63
C ALA A 221 -8.66 -14.22 41.16
N GLN A 222 -9.48 -15.15 40.66
CA GLN A 222 -10.93 -14.99 40.43
C GLN A 222 -11.69 -14.97 41.77
N THR A 223 -12.88 -14.34 41.88
CA THR A 223 -14.24 -14.95 42.03
C THR A 223 -15.33 -13.81 42.10
N PRO A 224 -16.68 -14.02 42.18
CA PRO A 224 -17.64 -13.88 41.06
C PRO A 224 -18.84 -12.89 41.27
N GLN A 225 -19.71 -12.77 40.25
CA GLN A 225 -21.12 -12.28 40.23
C GLN A 225 -21.36 -10.74 40.38
N ALA A 226 -22.36 -10.08 39.76
CA ALA A 226 -23.46 -10.44 38.87
C ALA A 226 -24.08 -9.18 38.19
N SER A 227 -24.74 -9.42 37.05
CA SER A 227 -25.97 -8.79 36.51
C SER A 227 -26.04 -7.31 36.08
N SER A 228 -26.10 -7.10 34.75
CA SER A 228 -27.16 -6.31 34.07
C SER A 228 -27.22 -6.61 32.54
N PRO A 229 -28.41 -6.79 31.93
CA PRO A 229 -28.61 -6.90 30.47
C PRO A 229 -29.34 -5.65 29.88
N PRO A 230 -29.43 -5.49 28.55
CA PRO A 230 -28.38 -5.41 27.54
C PRO A 230 -28.42 -4.03 26.81
N ALA A 231 -27.26 -3.39 26.63
CA ALA A 231 -27.14 -2.19 25.79
C ALA A 231 -25.97 -2.36 24.82
N ALA A 232 -26.27 -2.19 23.54
CA ALA A 232 -25.38 -2.03 22.39
C ALA A 232 -24.46 -3.21 22.04
N SER A 233 -24.77 -3.88 20.92
CA SER A 233 -23.82 -4.73 20.19
C SER A 233 -22.57 -3.91 19.82
N SER A 234 -21.54 -4.05 20.65
CA SER A 234 -20.15 -3.85 20.26
C SER A 234 -19.58 -5.24 19.94
N GLU A 235 -19.74 -5.66 18.68
CA GLU A 235 -19.06 -6.86 18.18
C GLU A 235 -17.55 -6.67 18.39
N GLN A 236 -16.99 -7.45 19.32
CA GLN A 236 -15.59 -7.40 19.68
C GLN A 236 -14.72 -7.82 18.46
N PRO A 237 -13.52 -7.22 18.27
CA PRO A 237 -12.62 -7.55 17.17
C PRO A 237 -12.33 -9.06 16.97
N ASP A 238 -12.27 -9.81 18.07
CA ASP A 238 -11.99 -11.26 18.08
C ASP A 238 -13.05 -12.14 17.38
N ASP A 239 -14.33 -11.70 17.38
CA ASP A 239 -15.40 -12.46 16.70
C ASP A 239 -15.40 -12.20 15.20
N ASN A 240 -14.98 -11.00 14.77
CA ASN A 240 -14.90 -10.63 13.37
C ASN A 240 -13.79 -11.40 12.64
N LEU A 241 -12.64 -11.63 13.29
CA LEU A 241 -11.56 -12.42 12.69
C LEU A 241 -12.01 -13.87 12.43
N LYS A 242 -12.64 -14.52 13.42
CA LYS A 242 -13.16 -15.89 13.26
C LYS A 242 -14.24 -15.98 12.19
N LYS A 243 -15.12 -14.98 12.14
CA LYS A 243 -16.16 -14.88 11.11
C LYS A 243 -15.56 -14.76 9.72
N ALA A 244 -14.59 -13.86 9.52
CA ALA A 244 -13.90 -13.66 8.25
C ALA A 244 -13.14 -14.92 7.81
N GLN A 245 -12.46 -15.60 8.73
CA GLN A 245 -11.79 -16.88 8.47
C GLN A 245 -12.77 -17.97 8.03
N LYS A 246 -13.91 -18.13 8.71
CA LYS A 246 -14.95 -19.09 8.30
C LYS A 246 -15.50 -18.79 6.90
N LEU A 247 -15.68 -17.51 6.56
CA LEU A 247 -16.12 -17.12 5.22
C LEU A 247 -15.05 -17.42 4.16
N PHE A 248 -13.78 -17.17 4.49
CA PHE A 248 -12.65 -17.54 3.63
C PHE A 248 -12.59 -19.06 3.39
N GLU A 249 -12.72 -19.88 4.43
CA GLU A 249 -12.75 -21.34 4.35
C GLU A 249 -13.91 -21.86 3.48
N LYS A 250 -15.05 -21.14 3.48
CA LYS A 250 -16.19 -21.43 2.62
C LYS A 250 -16.03 -20.93 1.18
N ASN A 251 -14.88 -20.35 0.83
CA ASN A 251 -14.59 -19.67 -0.44
C ASN A 251 -15.51 -18.44 -0.70
N SER A 252 -16.18 -17.92 0.33
CA SER A 252 -16.97 -16.67 0.25
C SER A 252 -16.07 -15.45 0.35
N PHE A 253 -15.15 -15.29 -0.60
CA PHE A 253 -14.10 -14.26 -0.57
C PHE A 253 -14.66 -12.83 -0.64
N ALA A 254 -15.73 -12.62 -1.40
CA ALA A 254 -16.38 -11.31 -1.53
C ALA A 254 -17.00 -10.83 -0.20
N GLU A 255 -17.51 -11.76 0.61
CA GLU A 255 -18.07 -11.47 1.94
C GLU A 255 -16.98 -11.37 3.03
N ALA A 256 -15.91 -12.16 2.90
CA ALA A 256 -14.79 -12.14 3.85
C ALA A 256 -13.96 -10.86 3.75
N LEU A 257 -13.76 -10.34 2.54
CA LEU A 257 -12.91 -9.17 2.27
C LEU A 257 -13.28 -7.90 3.05
N PRO A 258 -14.55 -7.44 3.12
CA PRO A 258 -14.89 -6.25 3.88
C PRO A 258 -14.64 -6.41 5.39
N ILE A 259 -14.81 -7.62 5.92
CA ILE A 259 -14.54 -7.90 7.34
C ILE A 259 -13.03 -7.87 7.62
N PHE A 260 -12.22 -8.50 6.76
CA PHE A 260 -10.76 -8.38 6.88
C PHE A 260 -10.26 -6.95 6.71
N LYS A 261 -10.90 -6.16 5.84
CA LYS A 261 -10.60 -4.73 5.67
C LYS A 261 -10.85 -3.97 6.98
N GLN A 262 -12.00 -4.18 7.61
CA GLN A 262 -12.32 -3.54 8.89
C GLN A 262 -11.28 -3.88 9.96
N ILE A 263 -10.82 -5.13 10.05
CA ILE A 263 -9.78 -5.55 11.01
C ILE A 263 -8.43 -4.88 10.68
N ALA A 264 -8.05 -4.85 9.39
CA ALA A 264 -6.80 -4.26 8.93
C ALA A 264 -6.74 -2.73 9.07
N ASP A 265 -7.89 -2.06 9.01
CA ASP A 265 -8.00 -0.60 9.17
C ASP A 265 -8.06 -0.20 10.66
N ASN A 266 -8.65 -1.05 11.52
CA ASN A 266 -8.81 -0.78 12.95
C ASN A 266 -7.59 -1.18 13.80
N SER A 267 -6.66 -1.94 13.25
CA SER A 267 -5.52 -2.51 13.99
C SER A 267 -4.21 -2.28 13.25
N SER A 268 -3.30 -1.53 13.87
CA SER A 268 -1.90 -1.43 13.43
C SER A 268 -1.01 -2.53 14.02
N SER A 269 -1.62 -3.50 14.73
CA SER A 269 -0.91 -4.62 15.35
C SER A 269 -0.63 -5.75 14.34
N ASN A 270 0.03 -6.81 14.80
CA ASN A 270 0.25 -8.03 14.00
C ASN A 270 -1.05 -8.59 13.41
N GLU A 271 -2.17 -8.47 14.13
CA GLU A 271 -3.48 -8.93 13.66
C GLU A 271 -3.95 -8.15 12.42
N GLY A 272 -3.73 -6.83 12.38
CA GLY A 272 -4.06 -6.03 11.20
C GLY A 272 -3.21 -6.37 9.99
N VAL A 273 -1.94 -6.75 10.21
CA VAL A 273 -1.06 -7.24 9.14
C VAL A 273 -1.51 -8.61 8.62
N ASP A 274 -1.93 -9.50 9.52
CA ASP A 274 -2.50 -10.80 9.17
C ASP A 274 -3.82 -10.65 8.40
N ALA A 275 -4.71 -9.77 8.83
CA ALA A 275 -5.95 -9.45 8.14
C ALA A 275 -5.67 -8.87 6.74
N ARG A 276 -4.69 -7.97 6.61
CA ARG A 276 -4.26 -7.44 5.31
C ARG A 276 -3.70 -8.52 4.38
N TYR A 277 -2.99 -9.50 4.94
CA TYR A 277 -2.52 -10.65 4.17
C TYR A 277 -3.71 -11.48 3.66
N MET A 278 -4.72 -11.71 4.52
CA MET A 278 -5.97 -12.39 4.15
C MET A 278 -6.77 -11.62 3.10
N MET A 279 -6.78 -10.27 3.12
CA MET A 279 -7.36 -9.49 2.01
C MET A 279 -6.67 -9.80 0.69
N GLY A 280 -5.34 -9.90 0.69
CA GLY A 280 -4.56 -10.31 -0.49
C GLY A 280 -4.97 -11.70 -0.98
N GLU A 281 -5.10 -12.68 -0.06
CA GLU A 281 -5.54 -14.03 -0.41
C GLU A 281 -6.98 -14.05 -0.96
N CYS A 282 -7.92 -13.29 -0.40
CA CYS A 282 -9.28 -13.16 -0.92
C CYS A 282 -9.26 -12.64 -2.37
N LEU A 283 -8.49 -11.60 -2.64
CA LEU A 283 -8.37 -10.99 -3.97
C LEU A 283 -7.68 -11.93 -4.96
N PHE A 284 -6.64 -12.64 -4.51
CA PHE A 284 -5.94 -13.62 -5.33
C PHE A 284 -6.86 -14.76 -5.78
N ASN A 285 -7.69 -15.28 -4.87
CA ASN A 285 -8.66 -16.33 -5.21
C ASN A 285 -9.80 -15.83 -6.10
N GLN A 286 -10.15 -14.55 -5.99
CA GLN A 286 -11.08 -13.88 -6.91
C GLN A 286 -10.45 -13.54 -8.27
N LYS A 287 -9.17 -13.86 -8.48
CA LYS A 287 -8.38 -13.53 -9.67
C LYS A 287 -8.15 -12.03 -9.89
N GLU A 288 -8.37 -11.23 -8.86
CA GLU A 288 -8.05 -9.79 -8.82
C GLU A 288 -6.57 -9.62 -8.41
N TYR A 289 -5.67 -10.12 -9.25
CA TYR A 289 -4.25 -10.24 -8.95
C TYR A 289 -3.56 -8.89 -8.76
N ASP A 290 -3.96 -7.87 -9.52
CA ASP A 290 -3.52 -6.48 -9.41
C ASP A 290 -3.82 -5.91 -8.01
N LYS A 291 -5.05 -6.07 -7.52
CA LYS A 291 -5.44 -5.62 -6.18
C LYS A 291 -4.76 -6.46 -5.09
N ALA A 292 -4.60 -7.76 -5.30
CA ALA A 292 -3.87 -8.62 -4.37
C ALA A 292 -2.41 -8.16 -4.19
N ILE A 293 -1.73 -7.85 -5.31
CA ILE A 293 -0.37 -7.31 -5.32
C ILE A 293 -0.27 -6.04 -4.47
N MET A 294 -1.25 -5.14 -4.54
CA MET A 294 -1.26 -3.92 -3.72
C MET A 294 -1.30 -4.23 -2.22
N GLN A 295 -2.09 -5.22 -1.80
CA GLN A 295 -2.16 -5.59 -0.38
C GLN A 295 -0.86 -6.23 0.10
N TYR A 296 -0.29 -7.16 -0.68
CA TYR A 296 1.00 -7.75 -0.35
C TYR A 296 2.12 -6.70 -0.32
N GLN A 297 2.12 -5.75 -1.26
CA GLN A 297 3.12 -4.68 -1.31
C GLN A 297 3.08 -3.81 -0.04
N LYS A 298 1.89 -3.50 0.49
CA LYS A 298 1.77 -2.75 1.75
C LYS A 298 2.40 -3.49 2.93
N ILE A 299 2.28 -4.82 2.98
CA ILE A 299 2.93 -5.62 4.03
C ILE A 299 4.44 -5.58 3.85
N ILE A 300 4.93 -5.76 2.62
CA ILE A 300 6.37 -5.79 2.31
C ILE A 300 7.04 -4.44 2.58
N SER A 301 6.37 -3.32 2.27
CA SER A 301 6.94 -1.98 2.45
C SER A 301 6.81 -1.44 3.86
N GLN A 302 5.66 -1.63 4.50
CA GLN A 302 5.38 -1.05 5.83
C GLN A 302 5.73 -1.99 6.98
N HIS A 303 5.69 -3.31 6.76
CA HIS A 303 5.83 -4.33 7.80
C HIS A 303 6.89 -5.38 7.43
N SER A 304 8.04 -4.92 6.94
CA SER A 304 9.04 -5.81 6.34
C SER A 304 9.71 -6.82 7.31
N GLY A 305 9.57 -6.61 8.62
CA GLY A 305 10.01 -7.55 9.67
C GLY A 305 8.91 -8.47 10.21
N HIS A 306 7.68 -8.35 9.72
CA HIS A 306 6.56 -9.18 10.18
C HIS A 306 6.67 -10.62 9.65
N ALA A 307 6.15 -11.59 10.40
CA ALA A 307 6.18 -13.01 10.03
C ALA A 307 5.48 -13.30 8.68
N LYS A 308 4.53 -12.45 8.26
CA LYS A 308 3.86 -12.54 6.95
C LYS A 308 4.62 -11.89 5.80
N ALA A 309 5.68 -11.12 6.04
CA ALA A 309 6.39 -10.44 4.95
C ALA A 309 6.99 -11.40 3.90
N PRO A 310 7.63 -12.54 4.29
CA PRO A 310 8.08 -13.54 3.32
C PRO A 310 6.94 -14.17 2.52
N ALA A 311 5.83 -14.51 3.21
CA ALA A 311 4.62 -15.06 2.59
C ALA A 311 3.95 -14.09 1.63
N ALA A 312 3.87 -12.81 1.98
CA ALA A 312 3.36 -11.76 1.11
C ALA A 312 4.22 -11.60 -0.15
N MET A 313 5.55 -11.64 -0.01
CA MET A 313 6.47 -11.52 -1.14
C MET A 313 6.39 -12.73 -2.08
N LEU A 314 6.24 -13.95 -1.54
CA LEU A 314 5.99 -15.15 -2.34
C LEU A 314 4.69 -15.02 -3.12
N LYS A 315 3.59 -14.68 -2.44
CA LYS A 315 2.27 -14.52 -3.08
C LYS A 315 2.21 -13.39 -4.09
N GLN A 316 2.94 -12.29 -3.85
CA GLN A 316 3.08 -11.21 -4.80
C GLN A 316 3.75 -11.69 -6.09
N GLY A 317 4.86 -12.44 -6.00
CA GLY A 317 5.50 -13.06 -7.17
C GLY A 317 4.54 -13.98 -7.92
N MET A 318 3.81 -14.83 -7.21
CA MET A 318 2.80 -15.72 -7.81
C MET A 318 1.68 -14.95 -8.51
N ALA A 319 1.29 -13.79 -7.99
CA ALA A 319 0.27 -12.94 -8.59
C ALA A 319 0.76 -12.32 -9.91
N PHE A 320 2.03 -11.88 -9.96
CA PHE A 320 2.65 -11.42 -11.21
C PHE A 320 2.77 -12.54 -12.25
N GLU A 321 3.05 -13.79 -11.84
CA GLU A 321 2.98 -14.94 -12.76
C GLU A 321 1.58 -15.12 -13.36
N LYS A 322 0.53 -14.99 -12.53
CA LYS A 322 -0.86 -15.09 -12.99
C LYS A 322 -1.26 -13.96 -13.94
N LEU A 323 -0.59 -12.81 -13.85
CA LEU A 323 -0.70 -11.69 -14.79
C LEU A 323 0.22 -11.84 -16.03
N ALA A 324 0.90 -12.98 -16.19
CA ALA A 324 1.89 -13.25 -17.24
C ALA A 324 3.14 -12.33 -17.22
N ASP A 325 3.34 -11.55 -16.16
CA ASP A 325 4.55 -10.73 -15.96
C ASP A 325 5.62 -11.55 -15.22
N LYS A 326 6.23 -12.48 -15.97
CA LYS A 326 7.25 -13.40 -15.45
C LYS A 326 8.52 -12.68 -15.03
N GLU A 327 8.90 -11.59 -15.71
CA GLU A 327 10.12 -10.86 -15.39
C GLU A 327 10.01 -10.18 -14.02
N THR A 328 8.87 -9.53 -13.73
CA THR A 328 8.63 -8.95 -12.41
C THR A 328 8.54 -10.04 -11.33
N ALA A 329 7.90 -11.18 -11.62
CA ALA A 329 7.86 -12.32 -10.71
C ALA A 329 9.28 -12.82 -10.35
N LYS A 330 10.16 -12.99 -11.34
CA LYS A 330 11.57 -13.37 -11.14
C LYS A 330 12.32 -12.39 -10.23
N VAL A 331 12.12 -11.09 -10.42
CA VAL A 331 12.74 -10.06 -9.58
C VAL A 331 12.27 -10.17 -8.13
N ILE A 332 10.97 -10.41 -7.91
CA ILE A 332 10.39 -10.55 -6.56
C ILE A 332 10.90 -11.81 -5.88
N TYR A 333 10.95 -12.95 -6.58
CA TYR A 333 11.51 -14.19 -6.00
C TYR A 333 12.98 -14.06 -5.65
N LYS A 334 13.81 -13.47 -6.52
CA LYS A 334 15.22 -13.21 -6.20
C LYS A 334 15.35 -12.30 -4.97
N LYS A 335 14.47 -11.30 -4.83
CA LYS A 335 14.44 -10.42 -3.65
C LYS A 335 14.06 -11.19 -2.39
N LEU A 336 13.08 -12.09 -2.47
CA LEU A 336 12.67 -12.96 -1.36
C LEU A 336 13.82 -13.86 -0.91
N LEU A 337 14.50 -14.52 -1.85
CA LEU A 337 15.67 -15.37 -1.56
C LEU A 337 16.81 -14.58 -0.92
N LYS A 338 17.02 -13.32 -1.33
CA LYS A 338 18.07 -12.47 -0.75
C LYS A 338 17.72 -11.94 0.64
N LYS A 339 16.46 -11.55 0.87
CA LYS A 339 16.03 -10.87 2.10
C LYS A 339 15.55 -11.82 3.19
N HIS A 340 14.99 -12.97 2.82
CA HIS A 340 14.42 -13.95 3.74
C HIS A 340 14.85 -15.38 3.39
N ALA A 341 16.16 -15.60 3.21
CA ALA A 341 16.74 -16.88 2.79
C ALA A 341 16.37 -18.07 3.69
N SER A 342 16.17 -17.84 5.00
CA SER A 342 15.83 -18.88 5.98
C SER A 342 14.33 -19.15 6.12
N ALA A 343 13.47 -18.37 5.45
CA ALA A 343 12.03 -18.55 5.53
C ALA A 343 11.57 -19.77 4.69
N PRO A 344 10.57 -20.53 5.13
CA PRO A 344 10.06 -21.67 4.36
C PRO A 344 9.54 -21.27 2.97
N GLU A 345 9.09 -20.02 2.81
CA GLU A 345 8.65 -19.46 1.54
C GLU A 345 9.78 -19.26 0.54
N ALA A 346 11.04 -19.13 0.99
CA ALA A 346 12.20 -19.02 0.12
C ALA A 346 12.37 -20.29 -0.73
N ALA A 347 12.19 -21.47 -0.15
CA ALA A 347 12.29 -22.73 -0.88
C ALA A 347 11.27 -22.80 -2.03
N LYS A 348 10.01 -22.41 -1.78
CA LYS A 348 8.96 -22.33 -2.80
C LYS A 348 9.27 -21.28 -3.86
N ALA A 349 9.81 -20.13 -3.46
CA ALA A 349 10.21 -19.08 -4.39
C ALA A 349 11.33 -19.54 -5.34
N GLN A 350 12.29 -20.32 -4.84
CA GLN A 350 13.35 -20.92 -5.65
C GLN A 350 12.79 -21.94 -6.65
N GLU A 351 11.84 -22.77 -6.21
CA GLU A 351 11.17 -23.74 -7.08
C GLU A 351 10.41 -23.03 -8.21
N ASN A 352 9.60 -22.01 -7.89
CA ASN A 352 8.86 -21.24 -8.88
C ASN A 352 9.80 -20.50 -9.85
N LEU A 353 10.90 -19.95 -9.33
CA LEU A 353 11.92 -19.30 -10.14
C LEU A 353 12.54 -20.25 -11.18
N GLY A 354 12.71 -21.54 -10.84
CA GLY A 354 13.22 -22.55 -11.76
C GLY A 354 12.25 -22.98 -12.86
N LYS A 355 10.95 -22.70 -12.70
CA LYS A 355 9.90 -23.03 -13.69
C LYS A 355 9.62 -21.90 -14.69
N LEU A 356 10.13 -20.69 -14.43
CA LEU A 356 9.90 -19.47 -15.22
C LEU A 356 11.09 -19.12 -16.12
#